data_AF-A0A497V1F4-F1
#
_entry.id   AF-A0A497V1F4-F1
#
_cell.length_a   1.000
_cell.length_b   1.000
_cell.length_c   1.000
_cell.angle_alpha   90.00
_cell.angle_beta   90.00
_cell.angle_gamma   90.00
#
_symmetry.space_group_name_H-M   'P 1'
#
loop_
_entity.id
_entity.type
_entity.pdbx_description
1 polymer ?
#
loop_
_entity_poly.entity_id
_entity_poly.type
_entity_poly.pdbx_seq_one_letter_code
_entity_poly.pdbx_strand_id
1 'polypeptide(L)'
;MKNLIQLGFAVLLSLNSLTANAQSKNIKDNSLLWEVSPSQHTIYYISYALLVVVSSYYLFGFYKFYKQTELYTGNTKNSLWKIYHELRLNMERYQSFGFLLLPHFLVTIGLAIYNMMEKHGKSLTELTFPQQLGLIITVLIGTLGVIISIVLWTKYIYGKSAKQLENILNEMDE
;
A
#
# COMPACT_ATOMS: atom_id res chain seq x y z
N MET A 1 -22.18 -26.78 52.52
CA MET A 1 -20.94 -26.11 52.05
C MET A 1 -20.35 -26.73 50.77
N LYS A 2 -20.25 -28.06 50.62
CA LYS A 2 -19.69 -28.70 49.41
C LYS A 2 -20.41 -28.34 48.09
N ASN A 3 -21.74 -28.23 48.09
CA ASN A 3 -22.51 -27.89 46.87
C ASN A 3 -22.33 -26.44 46.40
N LEU A 4 -22.04 -25.50 47.32
CA LEU A 4 -21.81 -24.09 46.96
C LEU A 4 -20.47 -23.91 46.24
N ILE A 5 -19.45 -24.68 46.66
CA ILE A 5 -18.11 -24.65 46.06
C ILE A 5 -18.15 -25.25 44.65
N GLN A 6 -18.91 -26.33 44.43
CA GLN A 6 -19.07 -26.90 43.08
C GLN A 6 -19.84 -25.98 42.13
N LEU A 7 -20.88 -25.27 42.63
CA LEU A 7 -21.60 -24.30 41.82
C LEU A 7 -20.70 -23.11 41.44
N GLY A 8 -19.87 -22.63 42.37
CA GLY A 8 -18.89 -21.57 42.10
C GLY A 8 -17.86 -21.95 41.04
N PHE A 9 -17.33 -23.19 41.08
CA PHE A 9 -16.39 -23.69 40.07
C PHE A 9 -17.03 -23.89 38.70
N ALA A 10 -18.28 -24.38 38.64
CA ALA A 10 -19.01 -24.56 37.38
C ALA A 10 -19.30 -23.20 36.71
N VAL A 11 -19.66 -22.18 37.49
CA VAL A 11 -19.86 -20.81 36.99
C VAL A 11 -18.54 -20.23 36.47
N LEU A 12 -17.42 -20.39 37.19
CA LEU A 12 -16.11 -19.93 36.73
C LEU A 12 -15.66 -20.61 35.42
N LEU A 13 -15.88 -21.93 35.30
CA LEU A 13 -15.56 -22.69 34.09
C LEU A 13 -16.43 -22.28 32.90
N SER A 14 -17.72 -21.99 33.13
CA SER A 14 -18.63 -21.51 32.10
C SER A 14 -18.29 -20.09 31.62
N LEU A 15 -17.84 -19.21 32.53
CA LEU A 15 -17.37 -17.86 32.19
C LEU A 15 -16.08 -17.92 31.37
N ASN A 16 -15.12 -18.79 31.73
CA ASN A 16 -13.89 -18.98 30.97
C ASN A 16 -14.11 -19.59 29.57
N SER A 17 -15.08 -20.49 29.40
CA SER A 17 -15.39 -21.06 28.09
C SER A 17 -16.15 -20.07 27.19
N LEU A 18 -17.00 -19.22 27.78
CA LEU A 18 -17.68 -18.13 27.09
C LEU A 18 -16.70 -17.04 26.64
N THR A 19 -15.72 -16.66 27.48
CA THR A 19 -14.69 -15.68 27.11
C THR A 19 -13.72 -16.24 26.07
N ALA A 20 -13.32 -17.51 26.18
CA ALA A 20 -12.48 -18.18 25.18
C ALA A 20 -13.18 -18.30 23.82
N ASN A 21 -14.48 -18.62 23.80
CA ASN A 21 -15.26 -18.66 22.56
C ASN A 21 -15.51 -17.25 21.97
N ALA A 22 -15.71 -16.24 22.82
CA ALA A 22 -15.84 -14.85 22.38
C ALA A 22 -14.53 -14.33 21.75
N GLN A 23 -13.38 -14.65 22.35
CA GLN A 23 -12.07 -14.31 21.77
C GLN A 23 -11.79 -15.11 20.49
N SER A 24 -12.11 -16.40 20.44
CA SER A 24 -11.94 -17.21 19.22
C SER A 24 -12.81 -16.71 18.07
N LYS A 25 -14.06 -16.29 18.34
CA LYS A 25 -14.95 -15.69 17.34
C LYS A 25 -14.43 -14.34 16.87
N ASN A 26 -13.95 -13.50 17.80
CA ASN A 26 -13.38 -12.20 17.49
C ASN A 26 -12.08 -12.31 16.67
N ILE A 27 -11.21 -13.29 16.96
CA ILE A 27 -9.98 -13.54 16.17
C ILE A 27 -10.31 -14.04 14.76
N LYS A 28 -11.35 -14.87 14.64
CA LYS A 28 -11.86 -15.37 13.36
C LYS A 28 -12.63 -14.31 12.55
N ASP A 29 -12.98 -13.18 13.15
CA ASP A 29 -13.71 -12.05 12.53
C ASP A 29 -12.82 -10.81 12.26
N ASN A 30 -11.54 -10.81 12.67
CA ASN A 30 -10.67 -9.62 12.59
C ASN A 30 -9.45 -9.71 11.64
N SER A 31 -9.37 -10.71 10.76
CA SER A 31 -8.27 -10.79 9.79
C SER A 31 -8.77 -10.40 8.39
N LEU A 32 -8.30 -9.26 7.90
CA LEU A 32 -8.53 -8.76 6.55
C LEU A 32 -8.21 -9.79 5.43
N LEU A 33 -7.44 -10.84 5.74
CA LEU A 33 -6.98 -11.84 4.77
C LEU A 33 -7.88 -13.08 4.63
N TRP A 34 -8.76 -13.41 5.58
CA TRP A 34 -9.65 -14.59 5.47
C TRP A 34 -11.08 -14.26 5.01
N GLU A 35 -11.41 -12.98 4.78
CA GLU A 35 -12.72 -12.56 4.26
C GLU A 35 -12.84 -12.62 2.73
N VAL A 36 -11.74 -12.85 2.03
CA VAL A 36 -11.74 -12.99 0.58
C VAL A 36 -12.28 -14.38 0.25
N SER A 37 -13.43 -14.44 -0.43
CA SER A 37 -14.04 -15.70 -0.83
C SER A 37 -13.04 -16.58 -1.59
N PRO A 38 -13.07 -17.92 -1.46
CA PRO A 38 -12.13 -18.82 -2.16
C PRO A 38 -12.04 -18.58 -3.66
N SER A 39 -13.13 -18.11 -4.29
CA SER A 39 -13.18 -17.75 -5.71
C SER A 39 -12.37 -16.50 -6.07
N GLN A 40 -12.14 -15.60 -5.12
CA GLN A 40 -11.43 -14.33 -5.30
C GLN A 40 -9.93 -14.43 -4.98
N HIS A 41 -9.51 -15.46 -4.23
CA HIS A 41 -8.10 -15.68 -3.89
C HIS A 41 -7.20 -15.71 -5.13
N THR A 42 -7.64 -16.35 -6.21
CA THR A 42 -6.87 -16.44 -7.45
C THR A 42 -6.52 -15.06 -8.00
N ILE A 43 -7.51 -14.16 -8.11
CA ILE A 43 -7.30 -12.80 -8.64
C ILE A 43 -6.40 -12.00 -7.70
N TYR A 44 -6.63 -12.11 -6.38
CA TYR A 44 -5.80 -11.43 -5.39
C TYR A 44 -4.33 -11.87 -5.47
N TYR A 45 -4.05 -13.18 -5.43
CA TYR A 45 -2.69 -13.71 -5.44
C TYR A 45 -1.96 -13.47 -6.75
N ILE A 46 -2.65 -13.49 -7.90
CA ILE A 46 -2.05 -13.08 -9.18
C ILE A 46 -1.61 -11.61 -9.11
N SER A 47 -2.49 -10.71 -8.65
CA SER A 47 -2.14 -9.29 -8.54
C SER A 47 -1.04 -9.05 -7.50
N TYR A 48 -1.02 -9.83 -6.41
CA TYR A 48 -0.01 -9.77 -5.37
C TYR A 48 1.35 -10.28 -5.86
N ALA A 49 1.40 -11.38 -6.62
CA ALA A 49 2.63 -11.86 -7.22
C ALA A 49 3.24 -10.81 -8.16
N LEU A 50 2.41 -10.14 -8.97
CA LEU A 50 2.84 -9.02 -9.81
C LEU A 50 3.38 -7.85 -8.97
N LEU A 51 2.69 -7.48 -7.89
CA LEU A 51 3.17 -6.46 -6.93
C LEU A 51 4.56 -6.81 -6.40
N VAL A 52 4.79 -8.07 -6.00
CA VAL A 52 6.07 -8.54 -5.46
C VAL A 52 7.19 -8.47 -6.51
N VAL A 53 6.92 -8.91 -7.75
CA VAL A 53 7.88 -8.84 -8.85
C VAL A 53 8.26 -7.39 -9.17
N VAL A 54 7.27 -6.52 -9.34
CA VAL A 54 7.48 -5.08 -9.60
C VAL A 54 8.26 -4.45 -8.45
N SER A 55 7.86 -4.70 -7.21
CA SER A 55 8.51 -4.14 -6.02
C SER A 55 9.96 -4.59 -5.94
N SER A 56 10.26 -5.86 -6.19
CA SER A 56 11.62 -6.38 -6.16
C SER A 56 12.51 -5.67 -7.18
N TYR A 57 12.02 -5.46 -8.41
CA TYR A 57 12.75 -4.75 -9.46
C TYR A 57 13.06 -3.29 -9.06
N TYR A 58 12.06 -2.55 -8.59
CA TYR A 58 12.23 -1.13 -8.23
C TYR A 58 13.05 -0.94 -6.96
N LEU A 59 12.86 -1.77 -5.94
CA LEU A 59 13.66 -1.76 -4.71
C LEU A 59 15.13 -2.04 -5.01
N PHE A 60 15.43 -2.97 -5.92
CA PHE A 60 16.79 -3.18 -6.38
C PHE A 60 17.35 -1.94 -7.10
N GLY A 61 16.54 -1.26 -7.91
CA GLY A 61 16.89 0.02 -8.53
C GLY A 61 17.22 1.12 -7.51
N PHE A 62 16.41 1.27 -6.46
CA PHE A 62 16.67 2.21 -5.36
C PHE A 62 17.95 1.83 -4.60
N TYR A 63 18.14 0.55 -4.28
CA TYR A 63 19.37 0.05 -3.64
C TYR A 63 20.61 0.42 -4.46
N LYS A 64 20.58 0.19 -5.78
CA LYS A 64 21.69 0.53 -6.67
C LYS A 64 21.99 2.03 -6.65
N PHE A 65 20.96 2.88 -6.69
CA PHE A 65 21.11 4.33 -6.58
C PHE A 65 21.82 4.73 -5.29
N TYR A 66 21.34 4.28 -4.12
CA TYR A 66 21.93 4.62 -2.83
C TYR A 66 23.39 4.19 -2.73
N LYS A 67 23.70 2.96 -3.16
CA LYS A 67 25.07 2.44 -3.17
C LYS A 67 26.00 3.21 -4.09
N GLN A 68 25.51 3.67 -5.24
CA GLN A 68 26.30 4.47 -6.18
C GLN A 68 26.56 5.87 -5.66
N THR A 69 25.57 6.50 -5.02
CA THR A 69 25.73 7.87 -4.48
C THR A 69 26.75 7.96 -3.36
N GLU A 70 26.93 6.89 -2.59
CA GLU A 70 27.95 6.80 -1.54
C GLU A 70 29.38 6.84 -2.08
N LEU A 71 29.59 6.33 -3.30
CA LEU A 71 30.91 6.27 -3.94
C LEU A 71 31.33 7.59 -4.60
N TYR A 72 30.43 8.56 -4.70
CA TYR A 72 30.70 9.84 -5.33
C TYR A 72 31.35 10.81 -4.32
N THR A 73 32.61 11.17 -4.57
CA THR A 73 33.30 12.22 -3.82
C THR A 73 32.72 13.58 -4.24
N GLY A 74 31.99 14.25 -3.37
CA GLY A 74 31.37 15.58 -3.61
C GLY A 74 32.35 16.74 -3.88
N ASN A 75 33.63 16.43 -4.10
CA ASN A 75 34.72 17.39 -4.18
C ASN A 75 35.00 17.82 -5.63
N THR A 76 34.30 17.27 -6.63
CA THR A 76 34.46 17.64 -8.04
C THR A 76 33.13 17.95 -8.70
N LYS A 77 33.10 18.99 -9.53
CA LYS A 77 31.93 19.39 -10.34
C LYS A 77 31.33 18.22 -11.12
N ASN A 78 32.19 17.40 -11.74
CA ASN A 78 31.74 16.23 -12.51
C ASN A 78 31.01 15.20 -11.63
N SER A 79 31.48 14.98 -10.40
CA SER A 79 30.83 14.08 -9.44
C SER A 79 29.49 14.62 -8.95
N LEU A 80 29.40 15.94 -8.69
CA LEU A 80 28.15 16.60 -8.28
C LEU A 80 27.09 16.57 -9.41
N TRP A 81 27.50 16.83 -10.66
CA TRP A 81 26.63 16.71 -11.84
C TRP A 81 26.06 15.30 -11.97
N LYS A 82 26.89 14.28 -11.72
CA LYS A 82 26.46 12.89 -11.75
C LYS A 82 25.47 12.56 -10.65
N ILE A 83 25.70 13.02 -9.41
CA ILE A 83 24.73 12.87 -8.30
C ILE A 83 23.39 13.55 -8.67
N TYR A 84 23.43 14.75 -9.25
CA TYR A 84 22.23 15.50 -9.62
C TYR A 84 21.38 14.75 -10.65
N HIS A 85 22.02 14.26 -11.71
CA HIS A 85 21.35 13.50 -12.74
C HIS A 85 20.77 12.18 -12.21
N GLU A 86 21.55 11.44 -11.42
CA GLU A 86 21.09 10.19 -10.79
C GLU A 86 19.92 10.44 -9.82
N LEU A 87 19.94 11.54 -9.06
CA LEU A 87 18.86 11.92 -8.16
C LEU A 87 17.57 12.21 -8.95
N ARG A 88 17.65 13.00 -10.03
CA ARG A 88 16.51 13.28 -10.91
C ARG A 88 15.94 12.00 -11.51
N LEU A 89 16.81 11.12 -12.01
CA LEU A 89 16.40 9.82 -12.52
C LEU A 89 15.73 8.96 -11.44
N ASN A 90 16.23 9.01 -10.20
CA ASN A 90 15.65 8.26 -9.09
C ASN A 90 14.28 8.83 -8.64
N MET A 91 14.05 10.14 -8.78
CA MET A 91 12.72 10.75 -8.58
C MET A 91 11.70 10.20 -9.58
N GLU A 92 12.05 10.12 -10.87
CA GLU A 92 11.19 9.54 -11.90
C GLU A 92 10.94 8.05 -11.66
N ARG A 93 11.96 7.32 -11.20
CA ARG A 93 11.84 5.92 -10.77
C ARG A 93 10.86 5.76 -9.61
N TYR A 94 10.89 6.66 -8.62
CA TYR A 94 9.94 6.67 -7.50
C TYR A 94 8.51 6.89 -7.96
N GLN A 95 8.29 7.83 -8.88
CA GLN A 95 6.96 8.07 -9.47
C GLN A 95 6.46 6.84 -10.23
N SER A 96 7.32 6.26 -11.08
CA SER A 96 7.01 5.07 -11.87
C SER A 96 6.68 3.87 -11.00
N PHE A 97 7.43 3.68 -9.90
CA PHE A 97 7.14 2.67 -8.90
C PHE A 97 5.73 2.85 -8.34
N GLY A 98 5.39 4.06 -7.88
CA GLY A 98 4.05 4.35 -7.34
C GLY A 98 2.93 4.08 -8.34
N PHE A 99 3.09 4.47 -9.61
CA PHE A 99 2.09 4.21 -10.66
C PHE A 99 1.87 2.72 -10.91
N LEU A 100 2.93 1.91 -10.85
CA LEU A 100 2.85 0.47 -11.08
C LEU A 100 2.25 -0.29 -9.90
N LEU A 101 2.15 0.29 -8.70
CA LEU A 101 1.42 -0.32 -7.59
C LEU A 101 -0.10 -0.10 -7.67
N LEU A 102 -0.55 0.92 -8.41
CA LEU A 102 -1.98 1.28 -8.52
C LEU A 102 -2.88 0.10 -8.92
N PRO A 103 -2.54 -0.75 -9.91
CA PRO A 103 -3.41 -1.87 -10.30
C PRO A 103 -3.69 -2.83 -9.14
N HIS A 104 -2.68 -3.16 -8.33
CA HIS A 104 -2.87 -4.05 -7.18
C HIS A 104 -3.73 -3.39 -6.09
N PHE A 105 -3.52 -2.10 -5.82
CA PHE A 105 -4.37 -1.38 -4.86
C PHE A 105 -5.82 -1.29 -5.33
N LEU A 106 -6.06 -1.03 -6.62
CA LEU A 106 -7.40 -1.01 -7.20
C LEU A 106 -8.10 -2.37 -7.09
N VAL A 107 -7.39 -3.47 -7.38
CA VAL A 107 -7.93 -4.83 -7.20
C VAL A 107 -8.25 -5.08 -5.73
N THR A 108 -7.36 -4.74 -4.81
CA THR A 108 -7.55 -4.96 -3.37
C THR A 108 -8.74 -4.17 -2.82
N ILE A 109 -8.84 -2.88 -3.18
CA ILE A 109 -9.96 -2.02 -2.78
C ILE A 109 -11.26 -2.53 -3.42
N GLY A 110 -11.24 -2.90 -4.69
CA GLY A 110 -12.40 -3.44 -5.40
C GLY A 110 -12.93 -4.73 -4.76
N LEU A 111 -12.04 -5.65 -4.40
CA LEU A 111 -12.41 -6.87 -3.67
C LEU A 111 -12.93 -6.56 -2.26
N ALA A 112 -12.33 -5.61 -1.55
CA ALA A 112 -12.81 -5.19 -0.23
C ALA A 112 -14.23 -4.60 -0.29
N ILE A 113 -14.50 -3.73 -1.27
CA ILE A 113 -15.84 -3.18 -1.51
C ILE A 113 -16.84 -4.28 -1.88
N TYR A 114 -16.45 -5.21 -2.77
CA TYR A 114 -17.29 -6.33 -3.14
C TYR A 114 -17.67 -7.20 -1.93
N ASN A 115 -16.70 -7.59 -1.11
CA ASN A 115 -16.95 -8.42 0.09
C ASN A 115 -17.84 -7.69 1.10
N MET A 116 -17.67 -6.37 1.25
CA MET A 116 -18.55 -5.55 2.08
C MET A 116 -20.00 -5.54 1.55
N MET A 117 -20.19 -5.46 0.23
CA MET A 117 -21.52 -5.51 -0.39
C MET A 117 -22.16 -6.90 -0.24
N GLU A 118 -21.40 -7.96 -0.50
CA GLU A 118 -21.86 -9.35 -0.40
C GLU A 118 -22.32 -9.68 1.02
N LYS A 119 -21.59 -9.22 2.05
CA LYS A 119 -21.98 -9.33 3.46
C LYS A 119 -23.33 -8.66 3.78
N HIS A 120 -23.69 -7.61 3.05
CA HIS A 120 -24.98 -6.95 3.16
C HIS A 120 -26.07 -7.55 2.26
N GLY A 121 -25.79 -8.70 1.64
CA GLY A 121 -26.71 -9.39 0.72
C GLY A 121 -26.92 -8.64 -0.59
N LYS A 122 -25.99 -7.75 -0.97
CA LYS A 122 -26.05 -6.97 -2.22
C LYS A 122 -25.06 -7.50 -3.24
N SER A 123 -25.45 -7.49 -4.50
CA SER A 123 -24.57 -7.84 -5.62
C SER A 123 -24.19 -6.60 -6.47
N LEU A 124 -23.04 -6.65 -7.13
CA LEU A 124 -22.67 -5.65 -8.15
C LEU A 124 -23.67 -5.61 -9.31
N THR A 125 -24.34 -6.74 -9.59
CA THR A 125 -25.35 -6.86 -10.65
C THR A 125 -26.64 -6.10 -10.34
N GLU A 126 -26.85 -5.74 -9.06
CA GLU A 126 -28.04 -5.01 -8.60
C GLU A 126 -27.85 -3.49 -8.64
N LEU A 127 -26.65 -3.01 -9.00
CA LEU A 127 -26.38 -1.59 -9.12
C LEU A 127 -27.16 -0.97 -10.28
N THR A 128 -27.90 0.09 -9.99
CA THR A 128 -28.58 0.90 -11.00
C THR A 128 -27.57 1.63 -11.89
N PHE A 129 -27.97 2.02 -13.10
CA PHE A 129 -27.10 2.74 -14.04
C PHE A 129 -26.44 4.00 -13.43
N PRO A 130 -27.15 4.87 -12.68
CA PRO A 130 -26.50 6.01 -12.02
C PRO A 130 -25.44 5.61 -10.98
N GLN A 131 -25.65 4.51 -10.24
CA GLN A 131 -24.70 4.01 -9.25
C GLN A 131 -23.44 3.44 -9.92
N GLN A 132 -23.60 2.73 -11.03
CA GLN A 132 -22.46 2.22 -11.82
C GLN A 132 -21.62 3.37 -12.37
N LEU A 133 -22.25 4.39 -12.96
CA LEU A 133 -21.55 5.60 -13.42
C LEU A 133 -20.85 6.33 -12.26
N GLY A 134 -21.53 6.49 -11.13
CA GLY A 134 -20.96 7.11 -9.94
C GLY A 134 -19.71 6.37 -9.44
N LEU A 135 -19.74 5.03 -9.42
CA LEU A 135 -18.59 4.21 -9.05
C LEU A 135 -17.42 4.39 -10.03
N ILE A 136 -17.68 4.36 -11.34
CA ILE A 136 -16.66 4.56 -12.38
C ILE A 136 -16.00 5.94 -12.22
N ILE A 137 -16.80 7.00 -12.09
CA ILE A 137 -16.30 8.37 -11.91
C ILE A 137 -15.47 8.48 -10.63
N THR A 138 -15.92 7.86 -9.54
CA THR A 138 -15.21 7.86 -8.25
C THR A 138 -13.85 7.18 -8.38
N VAL A 139 -13.78 6.01 -9.04
CA VAL A 139 -12.52 5.29 -9.26
C VAL A 139 -11.57 6.11 -10.15
N LEU A 140 -12.09 6.76 -11.20
CA LEU A 140 -11.28 7.61 -12.09
C LEU A 140 -10.69 8.81 -11.33
N ILE A 141 -11.53 9.57 -10.62
CA ILE A 141 -11.09 10.74 -9.84
C ILE A 141 -10.11 10.31 -8.74
N GLY A 142 -10.40 9.21 -8.03
CA GLY A 142 -9.52 8.67 -7.01
C GLY A 142 -8.15 8.30 -7.57
N THR A 143 -8.12 7.60 -8.71
CA THR A 143 -6.87 7.23 -9.38
C THR A 143 -6.08 8.47 -9.81
N LEU A 144 -6.74 9.47 -10.42
CA LEU A 144 -6.10 10.73 -10.77
C LEU A 144 -5.51 11.43 -9.53
N GLY A 145 -6.28 11.48 -8.44
CA GLY A 145 -5.84 12.08 -7.17
C GLY A 145 -4.59 11.41 -6.62
N VAL A 146 -4.51 10.08 -6.66
CA VAL A 146 -3.30 9.35 -6.24
C VAL A 146 -2.11 9.62 -7.16
N ILE A 147 -2.31 9.63 -8.49
CA ILE A 147 -1.25 9.97 -9.46
C ILE A 147 -0.68 11.37 -9.17
N ILE A 148 -1.55 12.37 -9.02
CA ILE A 148 -1.14 13.75 -8.70
C ILE A 148 -0.40 13.78 -7.35
N SER A 149 -0.90 13.06 -6.36
CA SER A 149 -0.28 12.97 -5.03
C SER A 149 1.12 12.38 -5.10
N ILE A 150 1.32 11.29 -5.87
CA ILE A 150 2.65 10.68 -6.08
C ILE A 150 3.62 11.70 -6.69
N VAL A 151 3.21 12.41 -7.74
CA VAL A 151 4.05 13.39 -8.42
C VAL A 151 4.41 14.55 -7.49
N LEU A 152 3.42 15.14 -6.82
CA LEU A 152 3.61 16.27 -5.90
C LEU A 152 4.46 15.88 -4.69
N TRP A 153 4.18 14.73 -4.08
CA TRP A 153 4.94 14.23 -2.94
C TRP A 153 6.40 14.00 -3.29
N THR A 154 6.68 13.39 -4.44
CA THR A 154 8.06 13.18 -4.91
C THR A 154 8.79 14.51 -5.09
N LYS A 155 8.14 15.48 -5.74
CA LYS A 155 8.71 16.81 -5.94
C LYS A 155 8.92 17.56 -4.62
N TYR A 156 8.01 17.41 -3.66
CA TYR A 156 8.11 18.04 -2.35
C TYR A 156 9.29 17.48 -1.54
N ILE A 157 9.42 16.16 -1.44
CA ILE A 157 10.46 15.51 -0.65
C ILE A 157 11.85 15.64 -1.30
N TYR A 158 11.97 15.31 -2.58
CA TYR A 158 13.28 15.24 -3.25
C TYR A 158 13.65 16.53 -4.00
N GLY A 159 12.66 17.34 -4.39
CA GLY A 159 12.90 18.53 -5.21
C GLY A 159 13.70 19.61 -4.47
N LYS A 160 13.57 19.70 -3.12
CA LYS A 160 14.41 20.60 -2.32
C LYS A 160 15.89 20.23 -2.45
N SER A 161 16.23 18.97 -2.25
CA SER A 161 17.61 18.48 -2.35
C SER A 161 18.16 18.60 -3.77
N ALA A 162 17.35 18.30 -4.79
CA ALA A 162 17.75 18.47 -6.18
C ALA A 162 18.05 19.94 -6.51
N LYS A 163 17.23 20.89 -6.03
CA LYS A 163 17.43 22.32 -6.25
C LYS A 163 18.66 22.86 -5.51
N GLN A 164 18.93 22.38 -4.31
CA GLN A 164 20.16 22.74 -3.58
C GLN A 164 21.40 22.30 -4.35
N LEU A 165 21.40 21.09 -4.88
CA LEU A 165 22.51 20.56 -5.66
C LEU A 165 22.68 21.30 -7.00
N GLU A 166 21.58 21.66 -7.65
CA GLU A 166 21.56 22.50 -8.86
C GLU A 166 22.17 23.89 -8.59
N ASN A 167 21.84 24.53 -7.48
CA ASN A 167 22.42 25.82 -7.12
C ASN A 167 23.94 25.74 -6.89
N ILE A 168 24.40 24.74 -6.13
CA ILE A 168 25.84 24.52 -5.88
C ILE A 168 26.58 24.31 -7.20
N LEU A 169 26.00 23.54 -8.12
CA LEU A 169 26.58 23.33 -9.44
C LEU A 169 26.70 24.63 -10.24
N ASN A 170 25.69 25.50 -10.19
CA ASN A 170 25.74 26.79 -10.89
C ASN A 170 26.80 27.74 -10.31
N GLU A 171 27.00 27.74 -8.98
CA GLU A 171 28.04 28.55 -8.31
C GLU A 171 29.47 28.11 -8.67
N MET A 172 29.67 26.87 -9.10
CA MET A 172 30.97 26.36 -9.56
C MET A 172 31.26 26.67 -11.03
N ASP A 173 30.26 27.17 -11.77
CA ASP A 173 30.34 27.48 -13.20
C ASP A 173 30.65 28.96 -13.43
N GLU A 174 30.43 29.81 -12.42
CA GLU A 174 30.88 31.21 -12.32
C GLU A 174 32.32 31.31 -11.81
#